data_AF-A0A2T8KWS2-F1
#
_entry.id   AF-A0A2T8KWS2-F1
#
_cell.length_a   1.000
_cell.length_b   1.000
_cell.length_c   1.000
_cell.angle_alpha   90.00
_cell.angle_beta   90.00
_cell.angle_gamma   90.00
#
_symmetry.space_group_name_H-M   'P 1'
#
loop_
_entity.id
_entity.type
_entity.pdbx_description
1 polymer ?
#
loop_
_entity_poly.entity_id
_entity_poly.type
_entity_poly.pdbx_seq_one_letter_code
_entity_poly.pdbx_strand_id
1 'polypeptide(L)'
;MSGYQNVVGGRLKLKGKALDVKEGGVKKKKKKQQHREESSQIEHDELHEGGSSELPTDPNSELTEADKMGEEEGNPHPDYDHLTPAERRYMEQKQKIDMQKLAKVANKSHRDRIQDFNQYLANLSEHYDIPKVGPG
;
A
#
# COMPACT_ATOMS: atom_id res chain seq x y z
N MET A 1 -37.68 -9.46 -4.51
CA MET A 1 -37.51 -10.93 -4.38
C MET A 1 -36.08 -11.20 -3.94
N SER A 2 -35.86 -12.05 -2.93
CA SER A 2 -34.53 -12.25 -2.32
C SER A 2 -33.60 -13.03 -3.26
N GLY A 3 -32.43 -12.47 -3.58
CA GLY A 3 -31.48 -12.99 -4.59
C GLY A 3 -30.69 -14.25 -4.18
N TYR A 4 -31.05 -14.89 -3.07
CA TYR A 4 -30.30 -16.01 -2.50
C TYR A 4 -31.00 -17.37 -2.61
N GLN A 5 -32.13 -17.44 -3.32
CA GLN A 5 -32.94 -18.66 -3.40
C GLN A 5 -32.28 -19.80 -4.21
N ASN A 6 -31.25 -19.50 -5.02
CA ASN A 6 -30.59 -20.47 -5.91
C ASN A 6 -29.18 -20.86 -5.47
N VAL A 7 -28.75 -20.46 -4.26
CA VAL A 7 -27.38 -20.77 -3.79
C VAL A 7 -27.34 -22.21 -3.28
N VAL A 8 -26.68 -23.08 -4.04
CA VAL A 8 -26.43 -24.47 -3.63
C VAL A 8 -25.29 -24.48 -2.61
N GLY A 9 -25.62 -24.72 -1.35
CA GLY A 9 -24.64 -24.91 -0.28
C GLY A 9 -23.98 -26.29 -0.38
N GLY A 10 -22.65 -26.34 -0.30
CA GLY A 10 -21.87 -27.59 -0.26
C GLY A 10 -20.55 -27.51 -1.02
N ARG A 11 -19.66 -28.49 -0.79
CA ARG A 11 -18.40 -28.59 -1.53
C ARG A 11 -18.67 -28.92 -3.01
N LEU A 12 -18.09 -28.15 -3.93
CA LEU A 12 -18.19 -28.41 -5.36
C LEU A 12 -17.47 -29.71 -5.70
N LYS A 13 -18.22 -30.71 -6.15
CA LYS A 13 -17.70 -31.97 -6.68
C LYS A 13 -17.81 -31.95 -8.20
N LEU A 14 -16.67 -31.97 -8.89
CA LEU A 14 -16.63 -32.03 -10.35
C LEU A 14 -16.63 -33.49 -10.81
N LYS A 15 -17.40 -33.81 -11.85
CA LYS A 15 -17.38 -35.14 -12.47
C LYS A 15 -16.09 -35.28 -13.28
N GLY A 16 -15.09 -35.93 -12.72
CA GLY A 16 -13.75 -36.05 -13.31
C GLY A 16 -12.66 -36.24 -12.25
N LYS A 17 -11.42 -35.85 -12.56
CA LYS A 17 -10.30 -35.86 -11.60
C LYS A 17 -10.67 -35.05 -10.35
N ALA A 18 -10.39 -35.61 -9.18
CA ALA A 18 -10.66 -34.95 -7.91
C ALA A 18 -9.89 -33.61 -7.85
N LEU A 19 -10.57 -32.54 -7.43
CA LEU A 19 -9.89 -31.32 -7.03
C LEU A 19 -9.08 -31.65 -5.78
N ASP A 20 -7.76 -31.54 -5.85
CA ASP A 20 -6.84 -31.79 -4.73
C ASP A 20 -6.90 -30.61 -3.75
N VAL A 21 -8.08 -30.40 -3.16
CA VAL A 21 -8.29 -29.45 -2.09
C VAL A 21 -7.95 -30.18 -0.81
N LYS A 22 -6.76 -29.88 -0.24
CA LYS A 22 -6.33 -30.38 1.06
C LYS A 22 -7.49 -30.33 2.05
N GLU A 23 -7.81 -31.49 2.64
CA GLU A 23 -8.98 -31.74 3.48
C GLU A 23 -9.02 -30.94 4.80
N GLY A 24 -7.97 -30.17 5.08
CA GLY A 24 -7.84 -29.33 6.26
C GLY A 24 -7.81 -27.86 5.86
N GLY A 25 -8.79 -27.09 6.35
CA GLY A 25 -8.80 -25.63 6.24
C GLY A 25 -7.44 -25.03 6.62
N VAL A 26 -7.03 -23.99 5.88
CA VAL A 26 -5.76 -23.28 6.09
C VAL A 26 -5.64 -22.85 7.56
N LYS A 27 -4.71 -23.46 8.30
CA LYS A 27 -4.40 -23.06 9.68
C LYS A 27 -3.77 -21.67 9.66
N LYS A 28 -4.54 -20.65 10.00
CA LYS A 28 -4.04 -19.29 10.19
C LYS A 28 -3.08 -19.26 11.39
N LYS A 29 -1.84 -18.84 11.18
CA LYS A 29 -0.90 -18.56 12.28
C LYS A 29 -1.40 -17.36 13.09
N LYS A 30 -1.49 -17.51 14.41
CA LYS A 30 -1.89 -16.43 15.34
C LYS A 30 -0.76 -15.41 15.44
N LYS A 31 -1.00 -14.17 15.01
CA LYS A 31 -0.09 -13.04 15.22
C LYS A 31 -0.06 -12.69 16.71
N LYS A 32 1.12 -12.63 17.31
CA LYS A 32 1.31 -12.18 18.70
C LYS A 32 1.13 -10.66 18.72
N GLN A 33 0.14 -10.17 19.48
CA GLN A 33 0.00 -8.73 19.73
C GLN A 33 1.12 -8.33 20.70
N GLN A 34 1.94 -7.36 20.31
CA GLN A 34 2.80 -6.66 21.25
C GLN A 34 1.96 -5.57 21.91
N HIS A 35 1.95 -5.58 23.24
CA HIS A 35 1.26 -4.63 24.09
C HIS A 35 1.86 -3.25 23.84
N ARG A 36 1.06 -2.32 23.32
CA ARG A 36 1.41 -0.91 23.26
C ARG A 36 0.97 -0.33 24.60
N GLU A 37 1.91 -0.11 25.49
CA GLU A 37 1.63 0.64 26.72
C GLU A 37 1.44 2.11 26.34
N GLU A 38 0.24 2.60 26.63
CA GLU A 38 -0.04 4.03 26.76
C GLU A 38 0.71 4.55 27.99
N SER A 39 1.60 5.52 27.78
CA SER A 39 1.96 6.48 28.83
C SER A 39 1.61 7.88 28.32
N SER A 40 0.47 8.36 28.81
CA SER A 40 0.07 9.77 28.77
C SER A 40 0.77 10.52 29.91
N GLN A 41 1.63 11.50 29.60
CA GLN A 41 1.73 12.71 30.43
C GLN A 41 2.34 13.88 29.67
N ILE A 42 1.84 15.06 30.03
CA ILE A 42 1.87 16.37 29.37
C ILE A 42 3.00 17.24 29.98
N GLU A 43 3.51 18.18 29.16
CA GLU A 43 4.24 19.44 29.49
C GLU A 43 5.63 19.37 30.17
N HIS A 44 6.70 19.86 29.52
CA HIS A 44 7.17 21.26 29.53
C HIS A 44 8.50 21.42 28.76
N ASP A 45 8.58 22.53 28.01
CA ASP A 45 9.71 23.44 27.73
C ASP A 45 11.16 23.03 27.41
N GLU A 46 11.66 23.82 26.45
CA GLU A 46 13.03 24.30 26.18
C GLU A 46 14.18 23.33 25.82
N LEU A 47 14.66 23.55 24.59
CA LEU A 47 16.06 23.59 24.13
C LEU A 47 16.99 22.46 24.59
N HIS A 48 17.56 21.70 23.64
CA HIS A 48 19.02 21.47 23.60
C HIS A 48 19.46 20.91 22.24
N GLU A 49 20.54 21.53 21.80
CA GLU A 49 21.36 21.37 20.61
C GLU A 49 22.24 20.11 20.71
N GLY A 50 22.47 19.45 19.57
CA GLY A 50 23.67 18.65 19.25
C GLY A 50 24.14 17.53 20.21
N GLY A 51 24.19 16.29 19.72
CA GLY A 51 25.02 15.28 20.38
C GLY A 51 24.79 13.84 19.97
N SER A 52 25.62 13.39 19.03
CA SER A 52 26.00 12.01 18.72
C SER A 52 25.58 10.92 19.74
N SER A 53 24.87 9.90 19.27
CA SER A 53 24.91 8.58 19.88
C SER A 53 24.89 7.54 18.75
N GLU A 54 26.08 7.00 18.51
CA GLU A 54 26.34 5.92 17.58
C GLU A 54 25.91 4.56 18.16
N LEU A 55 25.69 3.62 17.23
CA LEU A 55 25.81 2.15 17.30
C LEU A 55 24.52 1.31 17.43
N PRO A 56 24.47 0.08 16.87
CA PRO A 56 25.41 -0.56 15.93
C PRO A 56 24.74 -0.97 14.59
N THR A 57 25.49 -0.79 13.52
CA THR A 57 25.34 -1.50 12.25
C THR A 57 25.77 -2.96 12.42
N ASP A 58 24.91 -3.91 12.02
CA ASP A 58 25.28 -5.31 11.76
C ASP A 58 25.76 -5.41 10.30
N PRO A 59 27.06 -5.65 10.01
CA PRO A 59 27.55 -5.83 8.65
C PRO A 59 27.76 -7.33 8.41
N ASN A 60 26.68 -8.05 8.12
CA ASN A 60 26.83 -9.41 7.58
C ASN A 60 25.68 -9.80 6.65
N SER A 61 25.74 -9.24 5.45
CA SER A 61 25.14 -9.79 4.23
C SER A 61 25.94 -9.24 3.06
N GLU A 62 27.19 -9.70 2.98
CA GLU A 62 28.07 -9.52 1.82
C GLU A 62 27.35 -9.83 0.50
N LEU A 63 27.46 -8.86 -0.41
CA LEU A 63 27.83 -9.03 -1.82
C LEU A 63 26.83 -9.67 -2.79
N THR A 64 26.95 -9.23 -4.05
CA THR A 64 26.18 -9.55 -5.28
C THR A 64 24.87 -8.75 -5.40
N GLU A 65 24.66 -7.81 -6.33
CA GLU A 65 25.27 -7.50 -7.61
C GLU A 65 25.12 -5.99 -7.85
N ALA A 66 26.23 -5.25 -7.74
CA ALA A 66 26.38 -3.93 -8.31
C ALA A 66 27.18 -4.05 -9.62
N ASP A 67 26.72 -4.88 -10.57
CA ASP A 67 27.23 -4.85 -11.94
C ASP A 67 26.31 -5.60 -12.91
N LYS A 68 25.46 -4.86 -13.62
CA LYS A 68 24.86 -5.26 -14.91
C LYS A 68 24.22 -4.03 -15.56
N MET A 69 25.07 -3.06 -15.89
CA MET A 69 24.79 -2.14 -16.98
C MET A 69 25.00 -2.95 -18.28
N GLY A 70 23.93 -3.56 -18.78
CA GLY A 70 23.93 -4.30 -20.03
C GLY A 70 22.55 -4.18 -20.67
N GLU A 71 22.52 -3.57 -21.85
CA GLU A 71 21.36 -3.42 -22.71
C GLU A 71 20.66 -4.78 -22.92
N GLU A 72 19.46 -4.94 -22.36
CA GLU A 72 18.51 -5.93 -22.87
C GLU A 72 17.10 -5.43 -22.56
N GLU A 73 16.30 -5.26 -23.62
CA GLU A 73 14.85 -4.99 -23.62
C GLU A 73 14.09 -6.19 -23.02
N GLY A 74 14.31 -6.44 -21.73
CA GLY A 74 13.77 -7.56 -20.98
C GLY A 74 13.20 -7.06 -19.65
N ASN A 75 11.88 -7.13 -19.53
CA ASN A 75 11.13 -6.72 -18.36
C ASN A 75 11.76 -7.29 -17.06
N PRO A 76 12.16 -6.48 -16.07
CA PRO A 76 13.01 -6.92 -14.95
C PRO A 76 12.25 -7.71 -13.87
N HIS A 77 11.08 -8.24 -14.19
CA HIS A 77 10.28 -9.00 -13.24
C HIS A 77 10.34 -10.49 -13.61
N PRO A 78 11.04 -11.32 -12.82
CA PRO A 78 11.40 -12.71 -13.15
C PRO A 78 10.20 -13.67 -13.30
N ASP A 79 8.97 -13.16 -13.27
CA ASP A 79 7.73 -13.93 -13.37
C ASP A 79 6.90 -13.61 -14.62
N TYR A 80 7.33 -12.68 -15.50
CA TYR A 80 6.50 -12.23 -16.64
C TYR A 80 6.06 -13.36 -17.59
N ASP A 81 6.87 -14.42 -17.72
CA ASP A 81 6.58 -15.57 -18.56
C ASP A 81 5.47 -16.47 -18.01
N HIS A 82 5.20 -16.44 -16.71
CA HIS A 82 4.13 -17.21 -16.07
C HIS A 82 2.79 -16.49 -16.04
N LEU A 83 2.77 -15.19 -16.39
CA LEU A 83 1.56 -14.37 -16.34
C LEU A 83 0.62 -14.64 -17.51
N THR A 84 -0.67 -14.66 -17.19
CA THR A 84 -1.73 -14.65 -18.19
C THR A 84 -1.66 -13.36 -19.04
N PRO A 85 -2.18 -13.37 -20.29
CA PRO A 85 -2.21 -12.17 -21.12
C PRO A 85 -2.94 -10.97 -20.46
N ALA A 86 -3.93 -11.24 -19.61
CA ALA A 86 -4.64 -10.20 -18.87
C ALA A 86 -3.77 -9.57 -17.77
N GLU A 87 -3.04 -10.39 -17.01
CA GLU A 87 -2.13 -9.92 -15.97
C GLU A 87 -0.97 -9.11 -16.56
N ARG A 88 -0.42 -9.55 -17.70
CA ARG A 88 0.63 -8.79 -18.41
C ARG A 88 0.17 -7.38 -18.76
N ARG A 89 -1.00 -7.26 -19.40
CA ARG A 89 -1.59 -5.94 -19.74
C ARG A 89 -1.83 -5.06 -18.51
N TYR A 90 -2.29 -5.66 -17.41
CA TYR A 90 -2.50 -4.93 -16.16
C TYR A 90 -1.19 -4.39 -15.60
N MET A 91 -0.13 -5.20 -15.57
CA MET A 91 1.18 -4.77 -15.07
C MET A 91 1.77 -3.65 -15.93
N GLU A 92 1.71 -3.76 -17.25
CA GLU A 92 2.14 -2.70 -18.17
C GLU A 92 1.36 -1.40 -17.95
N GLN A 93 0.03 -1.49 -17.81
CA GLN A 93 -0.80 -0.31 -17.54
C GLN A 93 -0.47 0.32 -16.18
N LYS A 94 -0.26 -0.51 -15.16
CA LYS A 94 0.13 -0.07 -13.83
C LYS A 94 1.49 0.64 -13.87
N GLN A 95 2.49 0.05 -14.52
CA GLN A 95 3.81 0.67 -14.72
C GLN A 95 3.68 2.04 -15.40
N LYS A 96 2.87 2.16 -16.47
CA LYS A 96 2.61 3.43 -17.15
C LYS A 96 2.01 4.48 -16.22
N ILE A 97 0.99 4.11 -15.45
CA ILE A 97 0.33 5.02 -14.49
C ILE A 97 1.30 5.43 -13.38
N ASP A 98 2.08 4.48 -12.86
CA ASP A 98 3.01 4.72 -11.77
C ASP A 98 4.17 5.61 -12.22
N MET A 99 4.68 5.45 -13.44
CA MET A 99 5.65 6.38 -14.03
C MET A 99 5.10 7.80 -14.12
N GLN A 100 3.85 7.98 -14.57
CA GLN A 100 3.21 9.30 -14.63
C GLN A 100 3.00 9.91 -13.24
N LYS A 101 2.60 9.11 -12.24
CA LYS A 101 2.47 9.56 -10.85
C LYS A 101 3.82 9.94 -10.28
N LEU A 102 4.85 9.12 -10.52
CA LEU A 102 6.20 9.33 -10.03
C LEU A 102 6.78 10.64 -10.59
N ALA A 103 6.61 10.89 -11.89
CA ALA A 103 7.02 12.16 -12.50
C ALA A 103 6.33 13.36 -11.84
N LYS A 104 5.02 13.29 -11.59
CA LYS A 104 4.28 14.37 -10.90
C LYS A 104 4.74 14.61 -9.46
N VAL A 105 5.00 13.53 -8.71
CA VAL A 105 5.47 13.62 -7.33
C VAL A 105 6.91 14.11 -7.27
N ALA A 106 7.78 13.66 -8.19
CA ALA A 106 9.17 14.09 -8.27
C ALA A 106 9.30 15.58 -8.61
N ASN A 107 8.38 16.13 -9.39
CA ASN A 107 8.37 17.55 -9.74
C ASN A 107 8.04 18.48 -8.54
N LYS A 108 7.48 17.96 -7.43
CA LYS A 108 7.10 18.78 -6.28
C LYS A 108 7.98 18.48 -5.08
N SER A 109 8.50 19.51 -4.42
CA SER A 109 9.18 19.36 -3.14
C SER A 109 8.19 18.94 -2.04
N HIS A 110 8.71 18.38 -0.94
CA HIS A 110 7.89 18.15 0.26
C HIS A 110 7.28 19.45 0.77
N ARG A 111 8.04 20.55 0.73
CA ARG A 111 7.55 21.89 1.09
C ARG A 111 6.36 22.29 0.24
N ASP A 112 6.46 22.15 -1.08
CA ASP A 112 5.39 22.51 -2.01
C ASP A 112 4.14 21.67 -1.76
N ARG A 113 4.31 20.36 -1.48
CA ARG A 113 3.20 19.48 -1.09
C ARG A 113 2.51 19.93 0.20
N ILE A 114 3.27 20.38 1.20
CA ILE A 114 2.70 20.94 2.44
C ILE A 114 1.97 22.26 2.15
N GLN A 115 2.57 23.14 1.34
CA GLN A 115 1.95 24.42 0.98
C GLN A 115 0.63 24.21 0.22
N ASP A 116 0.62 23.34 -0.79
CA ASP A 116 -0.60 22.95 -1.53
C ASP A 116 -1.68 22.39 -0.60
N PHE A 117 -1.28 21.53 0.35
CA PHE A 117 -2.21 20.94 1.33
C PHE A 117 -2.79 21.99 2.27
N ASN A 118 -1.96 22.89 2.80
CA ASN A 118 -2.42 23.96 3.68
C ASN A 118 -3.34 24.94 2.93
N GLN A 119 -3.00 25.28 1.68
CA GLN A 119 -3.86 26.10 0.83
C GLN A 119 -5.20 25.41 0.57
N TYR A 120 -5.20 24.10 0.34
CA TYR A 120 -6.43 23.32 0.19
C TYR A 120 -7.28 23.37 1.45
N LEU A 121 -6.69 23.19 2.64
CA LEU A 121 -7.40 23.29 3.92
C LEU A 121 -7.98 24.68 4.15
N ALA A 122 -7.22 25.74 3.84
CA ALA A 122 -7.69 27.12 3.98
C ALA A 122 -8.88 27.43 3.06
N ASN A 123 -8.99 26.73 1.92
CA ASN A 123 -10.07 26.91 0.96
C ASN A 123 -11.28 25.99 1.21
N LEU A 124 -11.17 25.00 2.10
CA LEU A 124 -12.30 24.14 2.44
C LEU A 124 -13.35 24.93 3.21
N SER A 125 -14.62 24.72 2.88
CA SER A 125 -15.71 25.36 3.62
C SER A 125 -15.75 24.84 5.05
N GLU A 126 -15.88 25.74 6.01
CA GLU A 126 -16.15 25.37 7.40
C GLU A 126 -17.55 24.74 7.56
N HIS A 127 -18.51 25.20 6.74
CA HIS A 127 -19.90 24.78 6.79
C HIS A 127 -20.26 23.91 5.59
N TYR A 128 -20.59 22.65 5.85
CA TYR A 128 -21.03 21.66 4.87
C TYR A 128 -22.57 21.56 4.78
N ASP A 129 -23.29 22.57 5.25
CA ASP A 129 -24.76 22.61 5.24
C ASP A 129 -25.26 23.84 4.47
N ILE A 130 -26.43 23.72 3.87
CA ILE A 130 -27.04 24.81 3.11
C ILE A 130 -27.72 25.74 4.12
N PRO A 131 -27.42 27.06 4.11
CA PRO A 131 -28.11 27.98 4.98
C PRO A 131 -29.62 27.93 4.71
N LYS A 132 -30.41 27.86 5.79
CA LYS A 132 -31.87 27.77 5.68
C LYS A 132 -32.42 29.06 5.04
N VAL A 133 -32.93 28.94 3.82
CA VAL A 133 -33.62 30.04 3.14
C VAL A 133 -35.05 30.17 3.68
N GLY A 134 -35.42 31.36 4.15
CA GLY A 134 -36.77 31.68 4.57
C GLY A 134 -37.67 32.00 3.37
N PRO A 135 -38.98 31.74 3.43
CA PRO A 135 -39.91 32.21 2.40
C PRO A 135 -39.99 33.73 2.48
N GLY A 136 -39.45 34.41 1.47
CA GLY A 136 -39.73 35.81 1.18
C GLY A 136 -41.11 35.97 0.56
#